data_AF-A0A661TM93-F1
#
_entry.id   AF-A0A661TM93-F1
#
_cell.length_a   1.000
_cell.length_b   1.000
_cell.length_c   1.000
_cell.angle_alpha   90.00
_cell.angle_beta   90.00
_cell.angle_gamma   90.00
#
_symmetry.space_group_name_H-M   'P 1'
#
loop_
_entity.id
_entity.type
_entity.pdbx_description
1 polymer ?
#
loop_
_entity_poly.entity_id
_entity_poly.type
_entity_poly.pdbx_seq_one_letter_code
_entity_poly.pdbx_strand_id
1 'polypeptide(L)'
;NIYANGANGVLDGGGGSGGSVWINTETIEGSGTITANGGVGYNANCGGGGGGRIAIYFSCNNSSINYSVSGGTGYENGGDGSLYPGDNSTISTQAATDISKIAATGNGSVDEMGFKSITQHGHAWSTSPSPTIGGLHSELGVKACSGFFSSPIDSLTGGTTYYIRSYVTIDGGTTIYGDEEEFTTSAAKYRFNPGGYYKFKGSFKFY
;
A
#
# COMPACT_ATOMS: atom_id res chain seq x y z
N ASN A 1 -18.60 -18.32 -3.41
CA ASN A 1 -18.53 -18.23 -1.94
C ASN A 1 -17.82 -19.46 -1.38
N ILE A 2 -17.02 -19.28 -0.33
CA ILE A 2 -16.30 -20.35 0.38
C ILE A 2 -16.60 -20.19 1.88
N TYR A 3 -16.99 -21.29 2.54
CA TYR A 3 -17.38 -21.27 3.95
C TYR A 3 -16.62 -22.33 4.74
N ALA A 4 -15.93 -21.89 5.78
CA ALA A 4 -15.29 -22.72 6.79
C ALA A 4 -15.78 -22.29 8.18
N ASN A 5 -17.07 -21.96 8.30
CA ASN A 5 -17.63 -21.46 9.57
C ASN A 5 -17.81 -22.59 10.58
N GLY A 6 -17.67 -22.26 11.85
CA GLY A 6 -18.06 -23.12 12.96
C GLY A 6 -19.58 -23.24 13.08
N ALA A 7 -20.04 -24.41 13.53
CA ALA A 7 -21.46 -24.64 13.78
C ALA A 7 -21.93 -23.92 15.04
N ASN A 8 -23.19 -23.48 15.07
CA ASN A 8 -23.79 -22.97 16.31
C ASN A 8 -23.93 -24.09 17.34
N GLY A 9 -23.86 -23.72 18.62
CA GLY A 9 -24.10 -24.63 19.73
C GLY A 9 -25.53 -25.19 19.71
N VAL A 10 -25.69 -26.41 20.22
CA VAL A 10 -26.99 -27.09 20.39
C VAL A 10 -27.00 -27.75 21.78
N LEU A 11 -28.15 -27.79 22.47
CA LEU A 11 -28.33 -28.44 23.78
C LEU A 11 -27.31 -27.97 24.83
N ASP A 12 -27.28 -26.67 25.09
CA ASP A 12 -26.31 -26.03 26.02
C ASP A 12 -24.84 -26.16 25.59
N GLY A 13 -24.59 -26.52 24.33
CA GLY A 13 -23.26 -26.50 23.72
C GLY A 13 -22.77 -25.09 23.40
N GLY A 14 -21.45 -24.89 23.50
CA GLY A 14 -20.75 -23.72 22.96
C GLY A 14 -20.76 -23.71 21.42
N GLY A 15 -20.46 -22.55 20.85
CA GLY A 15 -20.26 -22.41 19.41
C GLY A 15 -18.99 -23.12 18.94
N GLY A 16 -19.05 -23.79 17.79
CA GLY A 16 -17.88 -24.40 17.17
C GLY A 16 -16.93 -23.35 16.61
N SER A 17 -15.63 -23.62 16.62
CA SER A 17 -14.64 -22.71 16.04
C SER A 17 -14.71 -22.66 14.51
N GLY A 18 -14.39 -21.50 13.94
CA GLY A 18 -14.11 -21.34 12.52
C GLY A 18 -12.90 -22.16 12.08
N GLY A 19 -12.98 -22.70 10.88
CA GLY A 19 -11.94 -23.52 10.26
C GLY A 19 -10.84 -22.68 9.59
N SER A 20 -10.25 -23.23 8.54
CA SER A 20 -9.19 -22.55 7.79
C SER A 20 -9.43 -22.64 6.29
N VAL A 21 -9.15 -21.54 5.60
CA VAL A 21 -9.11 -21.46 4.14
C VAL A 21 -7.67 -21.15 3.75
N TRP A 22 -7.08 -22.00 2.91
CA TRP A 22 -5.77 -21.80 2.31
C TRP A 22 -5.90 -21.83 0.80
N ILE A 23 -5.51 -20.74 0.14
CA ILE A 23 -5.54 -20.62 -1.33
C ILE A 23 -4.18 -20.11 -1.80
N ASN A 24 -3.65 -20.71 -2.86
CA ASN A 24 -2.47 -20.23 -3.56
C ASN A 24 -2.83 -20.10 -5.04
N THR A 25 -2.80 -18.88 -5.57
CA THR A 25 -3.20 -18.55 -6.94
C THR A 25 -2.36 -17.38 -7.45
N GLU A 26 -2.31 -17.17 -8.75
CA GLU A 26 -1.72 -15.94 -9.30
C GLU A 26 -2.71 -14.77 -9.18
N THR A 27 -3.95 -15.01 -9.61
CA THR A 27 -5.00 -14.00 -9.70
C THR A 27 -6.19 -14.38 -8.83
N ILE A 28 -6.72 -13.39 -8.11
CA ILE A 28 -8.04 -13.42 -7.50
C ILE A 28 -8.95 -12.38 -8.16
N GLU A 29 -10.11 -12.84 -8.63
CA GLU A 29 -11.07 -12.02 -9.38
C GLU A 29 -12.51 -12.41 -9.03
N GLY A 30 -13.44 -11.53 -9.38
CA GLY A 30 -14.86 -11.73 -9.14
C GLY A 30 -15.31 -11.24 -7.76
N SER A 31 -16.52 -11.62 -7.37
CA SER A 31 -17.18 -11.15 -6.16
C SER A 31 -17.75 -12.30 -5.35
N GLY A 32 -18.01 -12.05 -4.07
CA GLY A 32 -18.63 -13.01 -3.17
C GLY A 32 -18.07 -12.91 -1.76
N THR A 33 -18.17 -14.02 -1.03
CA THR A 33 -17.69 -14.08 0.34
C THR A 33 -16.81 -15.30 0.58
N ILE A 34 -15.78 -15.11 1.40
CA ILE A 34 -14.96 -16.17 1.98
C ILE A 34 -15.00 -15.98 3.49
N THR A 35 -15.54 -16.96 4.22
CA THR A 35 -15.72 -16.82 5.67
C THR A 35 -15.19 -18.02 6.43
N ALA A 36 -14.59 -17.76 7.58
CA ALA A 36 -14.17 -18.75 8.57
C ALA A 36 -14.58 -18.27 9.97
N ASN A 37 -15.85 -17.93 10.14
CA ASN A 37 -16.38 -17.38 11.39
C ASN A 37 -16.58 -18.46 12.43
N GLY A 38 -16.45 -18.12 13.70
CA GLY A 38 -16.91 -18.94 14.82
C GLY A 38 -18.44 -19.04 14.86
N GLY A 39 -18.94 -20.15 15.38
CA GLY A 39 -20.35 -20.38 15.61
C GLY A 39 -20.85 -19.69 16.88
N VAL A 40 -22.14 -19.38 16.91
CA VAL A 40 -22.81 -18.76 18.06
C VAL A 40 -23.08 -19.81 19.13
N GLY A 41 -22.83 -19.49 20.41
CA GLY A 41 -23.21 -20.33 21.55
C GLY A 41 -24.72 -20.53 21.63
N TYR A 42 -25.19 -21.68 22.12
CA TYR A 42 -26.62 -22.02 22.08
C TYR A 42 -27.51 -21.01 22.85
N ASN A 43 -27.06 -20.57 24.02
CA ASN A 43 -27.76 -19.59 24.85
C ASN A 43 -26.77 -18.68 25.59
N ALA A 44 -27.32 -17.78 26.42
CA ALA A 44 -26.56 -16.78 27.16
C ALA A 44 -25.58 -17.34 28.20
N ASN A 45 -25.54 -18.66 28.43
CA ASN A 45 -24.56 -19.32 29.32
C ASN A 45 -23.47 -20.09 28.55
N CYS A 46 -23.58 -20.17 27.23
CA CYS A 46 -22.65 -20.91 26.37
C CYS A 46 -21.70 -19.94 25.67
N GLY A 47 -20.39 -20.21 25.68
CA GLY A 47 -19.41 -19.42 24.93
C GLY A 47 -19.57 -19.55 23.41
N GLY A 48 -19.17 -18.51 22.68
CA GLY A 48 -19.06 -18.53 21.22
C GLY A 48 -17.77 -19.18 20.75
N GLY A 49 -17.77 -19.73 19.54
CA GLY A 49 -16.59 -20.33 18.93
C GLY A 49 -15.59 -19.28 18.46
N GLY A 50 -14.29 -19.58 18.51
CA GLY A 50 -13.28 -18.67 17.96
C GLY A 50 -13.36 -18.56 16.43
N GLY A 51 -12.96 -17.41 15.89
CA GLY A 51 -12.77 -17.21 14.45
C GLY A 51 -11.59 -18.02 13.90
N GLY A 52 -11.66 -18.28 12.60
CA GLY A 52 -10.72 -19.12 11.87
C GLY A 52 -9.57 -18.37 11.19
N ARG A 53 -8.95 -18.99 10.20
CA ARG A 53 -7.90 -18.34 9.37
C ARG A 53 -8.30 -18.35 7.90
N ILE A 54 -8.12 -17.22 7.23
CA ILE A 54 -8.12 -17.16 5.77
C ILE A 54 -6.74 -16.68 5.33
N ALA A 55 -6.00 -17.55 4.65
CA ALA A 55 -4.72 -17.24 4.04
C ALA A 55 -4.83 -17.44 2.52
N ILE A 56 -4.63 -16.38 1.76
CA ILE A 56 -4.67 -16.42 0.30
C ILE A 56 -3.39 -15.76 -0.21
N TYR A 57 -2.61 -16.51 -0.96
CA TYR A 57 -1.41 -16.03 -1.63
C TYR A 57 -1.77 -15.72 -3.08
N PHE A 58 -1.55 -14.46 -3.49
CA PHE A 58 -1.84 -13.95 -4.84
C PHE A 58 -0.91 -12.81 -5.23
N SER A 59 -0.67 -12.67 -6.53
CA SER A 59 0.09 -11.56 -7.11
C SER A 59 -0.81 -10.52 -7.79
N CYS A 60 -2.05 -10.88 -8.13
CA CYS A 60 -3.02 -9.98 -8.75
C CYS A 60 -4.37 -10.02 -8.00
N ASN A 61 -4.89 -8.84 -7.64
CA ASN A 61 -6.20 -8.67 -7.01
C ASN A 61 -7.08 -7.73 -7.84
N ASN A 62 -8.07 -8.33 -8.50
CA ASN A 62 -9.16 -7.63 -9.18
C ASN A 62 -10.51 -8.10 -8.64
N SER A 63 -10.55 -8.37 -7.34
CA SER A 63 -11.73 -8.95 -6.68
C SER A 63 -12.53 -7.88 -5.91
N SER A 64 -13.78 -8.21 -5.66
CA SER A 64 -14.65 -7.54 -4.68
C SER A 64 -15.18 -8.60 -3.72
N ILE A 65 -14.27 -9.42 -3.21
CA ILE A 65 -14.58 -10.48 -2.24
C ILE A 65 -14.57 -9.89 -0.85
N ASN A 66 -15.59 -10.26 -0.06
CA ASN A 66 -15.66 -9.91 1.35
C ASN A 66 -15.11 -11.07 2.19
N TYR A 67 -14.20 -10.75 3.10
CA TYR A 67 -13.59 -11.72 4.01
C TYR A 67 -14.18 -11.55 5.42
N SER A 68 -14.42 -12.65 6.12
CA SER A 68 -14.88 -12.62 7.50
C SER A 68 -14.27 -13.77 8.28
N VAL A 69 -13.66 -13.46 9.42
CA VAL A 69 -13.05 -14.43 10.33
C VAL A 69 -13.49 -14.16 11.77
N SER A 70 -14.67 -13.58 11.97
CA SER A 70 -15.13 -13.14 13.28
C SER A 70 -15.35 -14.30 14.24
N GLY A 71 -15.12 -14.08 15.52
CA GLY A 71 -15.57 -14.97 16.57
C GLY A 71 -17.10 -15.02 16.64
N GLY A 72 -17.63 -16.15 17.12
CA GLY A 72 -19.04 -16.29 17.39
C GLY A 72 -19.42 -15.64 18.71
N THR A 73 -20.69 -15.23 18.83
CA THR A 73 -21.22 -14.64 20.06
C THR A 73 -21.58 -15.71 21.09
N GLY A 74 -21.53 -15.37 22.38
CA GLY A 74 -21.93 -16.25 23.48
C GLY A 74 -21.90 -15.53 24.82
N TYR A 75 -21.97 -16.28 25.92
CA TYR A 75 -21.69 -15.76 27.27
C TYR A 75 -20.33 -15.08 27.30
N GLU A 76 -19.33 -15.78 26.78
CA GLU A 76 -18.05 -15.22 26.35
C GLU A 76 -18.01 -15.29 24.83
N ASN A 77 -17.65 -14.17 24.19
CA ASN A 77 -17.47 -14.15 22.74
C ASN A 77 -16.18 -14.87 22.36
N GLY A 78 -16.22 -15.61 21.25
CA GLY A 78 -14.99 -16.12 20.65
C GLY A 78 -14.11 -14.98 20.16
N GLY A 79 -12.79 -15.17 20.22
CA GLY A 79 -11.85 -14.21 19.62
C GLY A 79 -11.94 -14.24 18.11
N ASP A 80 -11.70 -13.09 17.46
CA ASP A 80 -11.59 -13.01 16.01
C ASP A 80 -10.38 -13.79 15.49
N GLY A 81 -10.53 -14.27 14.27
CA GLY A 81 -9.54 -15.00 13.52
C GLY A 81 -8.52 -14.11 12.82
N SER A 82 -7.84 -14.67 11.83
CA SER A 82 -6.76 -13.97 11.11
C SER A 82 -6.92 -14.00 9.59
N LEU A 83 -6.53 -12.90 8.98
CA LEU A 83 -6.46 -12.67 7.54
C LEU A 83 -4.99 -12.57 7.13
N TYR A 84 -4.56 -13.32 6.11
CA TYR A 84 -3.24 -13.19 5.50
C TYR A 84 -3.38 -13.08 3.97
N PRO A 85 -2.76 -12.08 3.32
CA PRO A 85 -1.75 -11.14 3.87
C PRO A 85 -2.32 -9.98 4.71
N GLY A 86 -3.64 -9.81 4.71
CA GLY A 86 -4.33 -8.68 5.36
C GLY A 86 -4.83 -7.67 4.34
N ASP A 87 -5.42 -6.56 4.78
CA ASP A 87 -6.05 -5.58 3.88
C ASP A 87 -5.03 -4.76 3.08
N ASN A 88 -3.92 -4.40 3.72
CA ASN A 88 -2.94 -3.48 3.17
C ASN A 88 -1.93 -4.20 2.27
N SER A 89 -1.58 -3.57 1.16
CA SER A 89 -0.43 -3.99 0.34
C SER A 89 0.87 -3.48 0.96
N THR A 90 1.98 -4.19 0.74
CA THR A 90 3.32 -3.72 1.08
C THR A 90 4.00 -3.17 -0.17
N ILE A 91 4.71 -2.05 -0.03
CA ILE A 91 5.34 -1.34 -1.14
C ILE A 91 6.72 -0.84 -0.75
N SER A 92 7.62 -0.72 -1.74
CA SER A 92 8.97 -0.20 -1.59
C SER A 92 9.21 0.98 -2.53
N THR A 93 9.94 1.98 -2.03
CA THR A 93 10.51 3.04 -2.86
C THR A 93 11.91 2.65 -3.28
N GLN A 94 12.27 2.93 -4.52
CA GLN A 94 13.61 2.68 -5.05
C GLN A 94 14.27 4.00 -5.45
N ALA A 95 15.59 3.98 -5.58
CA ALA A 95 16.37 5.14 -5.97
C ALA A 95 15.82 5.77 -7.27
N ALA A 96 15.71 7.10 -7.27
CA ALA A 96 15.34 7.86 -8.45
C ALA A 96 16.42 7.76 -9.54
N THR A 97 15.99 7.72 -10.80
CA THR A 97 16.88 7.65 -11.97
C THR A 97 16.66 8.85 -12.90
N ASP A 98 17.46 8.96 -13.97
CA ASP A 98 17.34 10.01 -15.00
C ASP A 98 17.28 11.44 -14.44
N ILE A 99 18.04 11.67 -13.36
CA ILE A 99 18.00 12.91 -12.60
C ILE A 99 18.66 14.04 -13.39
N SER A 100 17.82 14.98 -13.84
CA SER A 100 18.23 16.19 -14.53
C SER A 100 18.14 17.41 -13.61
N LYS A 101 18.20 18.61 -14.18
CA LYS A 101 18.02 19.87 -13.45
C LYS A 101 16.56 20.07 -13.00
N ILE A 102 15.60 19.57 -13.78
CA ILE A 102 14.18 19.93 -13.65
C ILE A 102 13.24 18.73 -13.61
N ALA A 103 13.78 17.52 -13.75
CA ALA A 103 13.02 16.28 -13.77
C ALA A 103 13.86 15.10 -13.26
N ALA A 104 13.18 14.03 -12.87
CA ALA A 104 13.73 12.72 -12.53
C ALA A 104 12.69 11.62 -12.83
N THR A 105 13.09 10.36 -12.71
CA THR A 105 12.18 9.20 -12.74
C THR A 105 12.09 8.61 -11.35
N GLY A 106 10.89 8.57 -10.78
CA GLY A 106 10.62 7.85 -9.54
C GLY A 106 10.45 6.36 -9.83
N ASN A 107 11.04 5.50 -9.00
CA ASN A 107 10.97 4.05 -9.11
C ASN A 107 10.39 3.43 -7.83
N GLY A 108 9.56 2.40 -7.98
CA GLY A 108 8.94 1.70 -6.86
C GLY A 108 8.47 0.31 -7.21
N SER A 109 8.07 -0.45 -6.19
CA SER A 109 7.44 -1.77 -6.34
C SER A 109 6.28 -1.93 -5.35
N VAL A 110 5.26 -2.66 -5.80
CA VAL A 110 4.33 -3.32 -4.88
C VAL A 110 4.87 -4.71 -4.61
N ASP A 111 5.25 -5.01 -3.37
CA ASP A 111 5.98 -6.22 -3.00
C ASP A 111 5.02 -7.37 -2.66
N GLU A 112 3.96 -7.09 -1.89
CA GLU A 112 2.86 -8.02 -1.61
C GLU A 112 1.51 -7.31 -1.76
N MET A 113 0.57 -7.94 -2.46
CA MET A 113 -0.78 -7.41 -2.62
C MET A 113 -1.63 -7.69 -1.37
N GLY A 114 -2.39 -6.70 -0.92
CA GLY A 114 -3.40 -6.86 0.14
C GLY A 114 -4.77 -7.28 -0.38
N PHE A 115 -5.68 -7.61 0.53
CA PHE A 115 -7.08 -7.95 0.22
C PHE A 115 -7.88 -6.78 -0.33
N LYS A 116 -7.52 -5.54 0.02
CA LYS A 116 -8.11 -4.36 -0.59
C LYS A 116 -7.36 -3.98 -1.86
N SER A 117 -8.10 -3.88 -2.95
CA SER A 117 -7.57 -3.53 -4.26
C SER A 117 -6.96 -2.12 -4.25
N ILE A 118 -5.85 -1.94 -4.96
CA ILE A 118 -5.21 -0.62 -5.14
C ILE A 118 -5.99 0.19 -6.18
N THR A 119 -6.47 1.37 -5.79
CA THR A 119 -7.25 2.29 -6.63
C THR A 119 -6.39 3.38 -7.27
N GLN A 120 -5.26 3.72 -6.66
CA GLN A 120 -4.29 4.70 -7.15
C GLN A 120 -2.88 4.31 -6.73
N HIS A 121 -1.87 4.58 -7.56
CA HIS A 121 -0.47 4.45 -7.19
C HIS A 121 0.40 5.52 -7.84
N GLY A 122 1.58 5.74 -7.30
CA GLY A 122 2.53 6.72 -7.84
C GLY A 122 3.65 7.03 -6.87
N HIS A 123 4.21 8.23 -7.00
CA HIS A 123 5.25 8.75 -6.13
C HIS A 123 4.83 10.11 -5.61
N ALA A 124 5.09 10.38 -4.33
CA ALA A 124 5.03 11.71 -3.72
C ALA A 124 6.44 12.23 -3.50
N TRP A 125 6.68 13.53 -3.75
CA TRP A 125 8.00 14.14 -3.56
C TRP A 125 7.92 15.56 -2.97
N SER A 126 9.00 15.96 -2.29
CA SER A 126 9.09 17.26 -1.61
C SER A 126 10.55 17.62 -1.33
N THR A 127 10.83 18.90 -1.04
CA THR A 127 12.12 19.33 -0.48
C THR A 127 12.21 19.14 1.03
N SER A 128 11.11 18.73 1.67
CA SER A 128 11.06 18.35 3.08
C SER A 128 10.87 16.84 3.22
N PRO A 129 11.43 16.22 4.28
CA PRO A 129 11.19 14.81 4.58
C PRO A 129 9.70 14.47 4.75
N SER A 130 9.40 13.20 4.59
CA SER A 130 8.09 12.56 4.63
C SER A 130 7.08 13.15 3.63
N PRO A 131 7.35 13.14 2.32
CA PRO A 131 6.40 13.61 1.32
C PRO A 131 5.11 12.79 1.36
N THR A 132 3.99 13.47 1.12
CA THR A 132 2.65 12.86 1.08
C THR A 132 1.91 13.31 -0.18
N ILE A 133 0.83 12.59 -0.53
CA ILE A 133 -0.05 12.95 -1.65
C ILE A 133 -0.85 14.25 -1.43
N GLY A 134 -0.72 14.91 -0.27
CA GLY A 134 -1.21 16.28 -0.08
C GLY A 134 -0.33 17.34 -0.76
N GLY A 135 0.89 16.97 -1.18
CA GLY A 135 1.83 17.82 -1.91
C GLY A 135 2.00 17.41 -3.38
N LEU A 136 3.22 17.54 -3.91
CA LEU A 136 3.53 17.12 -5.27
C LEU A 136 3.56 15.59 -5.35
N HIS A 137 2.82 15.04 -6.30
CA HIS A 137 2.74 13.60 -6.54
C HIS A 137 2.34 13.29 -7.98
N SER A 138 2.56 12.04 -8.38
CA SER A 138 2.10 11.48 -9.65
C SER A 138 0.87 10.59 -9.43
N GLU A 139 0.07 10.39 -10.48
CA GLU A 139 -1.13 9.56 -10.44
C GLU A 139 -1.11 8.57 -11.62
N LEU A 140 -0.89 7.28 -11.35
CA LEU A 140 -0.77 6.23 -12.37
C LEU A 140 -2.01 5.33 -12.50
N GLY A 141 -3.03 5.56 -11.69
CA GLY A 141 -4.29 4.83 -11.65
C GLY A 141 -4.22 3.52 -10.88
N VAL A 142 -5.12 2.59 -11.24
CA VAL A 142 -5.24 1.27 -10.63
C VAL A 142 -3.98 0.43 -10.89
N LYS A 143 -3.53 -0.32 -9.88
CA LYS A 143 -2.48 -1.34 -10.02
C LYS A 143 -3.01 -2.68 -9.51
N ALA A 144 -3.48 -3.51 -10.44
CA ALA A 144 -4.12 -4.78 -10.10
C ALA A 144 -3.14 -5.87 -9.67
N CYS A 145 -1.85 -5.75 -9.99
CA CYS A 145 -0.84 -6.75 -9.70
C CYS A 145 0.40 -6.16 -9.03
N SER A 146 1.09 -6.99 -8.24
CA SER A 146 2.40 -6.69 -7.67
C SER A 146 3.45 -6.44 -8.75
N GLY A 147 4.61 -5.95 -8.33
CA GLY A 147 5.76 -5.68 -9.18
C GLY A 147 6.04 -4.20 -9.40
N PHE A 148 7.04 -3.93 -10.23
CA PHE A 148 7.62 -2.60 -10.42
C PHE A 148 6.66 -1.59 -11.07
N PHE A 149 6.89 -0.32 -10.79
CA PHE A 149 6.30 0.81 -11.47
C PHE A 149 7.25 2.02 -11.42
N SER A 150 7.04 2.95 -12.34
CA SER A 150 7.82 4.20 -12.40
C SER A 150 6.91 5.36 -12.80
N SER A 151 7.21 6.57 -12.34
CA SER A 151 6.51 7.79 -12.80
C SER A 151 7.49 8.92 -13.11
N PRO A 152 7.16 9.81 -14.08
CA PRO A 152 7.89 11.05 -14.22
C PRO A 152 7.74 11.92 -12.97
N ILE A 153 8.82 12.61 -12.62
CA ILE A 153 8.87 13.62 -11.57
C ILE A 153 9.34 14.90 -12.22
N ASP A 154 8.48 15.91 -12.27
CA ASP A 154 8.73 17.14 -13.00
C ASP A 154 8.72 18.36 -12.07
N SER A 155 8.92 19.55 -12.64
CA SER A 155 8.85 20.83 -11.92
C SER A 155 9.87 20.94 -10.78
N LEU A 156 11.05 20.34 -10.97
CA LEU A 156 12.12 20.39 -9.99
C LEU A 156 13.00 21.64 -10.16
N THR A 157 13.64 22.04 -9.06
CA THR A 157 14.68 23.06 -9.07
C THR A 157 16.06 22.40 -9.11
N GLY A 158 16.98 22.96 -9.89
CA GLY A 158 18.33 22.43 -10.06
C GLY A 158 19.26 22.69 -8.89
N GLY A 159 20.07 21.70 -8.51
CA GLY A 159 20.94 21.76 -7.34
C GLY A 159 20.17 21.71 -6.03
N THR A 160 19.01 21.03 -6.03
CA THR A 160 18.10 20.93 -4.88
C THR A 160 17.89 19.46 -4.53
N THR A 161 17.93 19.17 -3.24
CA THR A 161 17.64 17.84 -2.69
C THR A 161 16.13 17.67 -2.53
N TYR A 162 15.64 16.51 -2.96
CA TYR A 162 14.26 16.09 -2.86
C TYR A 162 14.19 14.73 -2.15
N TYR A 163 13.14 14.56 -1.35
CA TYR A 163 12.71 13.31 -0.76
C TYR A 163 11.57 12.75 -1.59
N ILE A 164 11.55 11.44 -1.80
CA ILE A 164 10.55 10.72 -2.57
C ILE A 164 10.05 9.50 -1.78
N ARG A 165 8.74 9.26 -1.86
CA ARG A 165 8.10 8.02 -1.39
C ARG A 165 7.16 7.49 -2.46
N SER A 166 7.26 6.20 -2.75
CA SER A 166 6.20 5.45 -3.44
C SER A 166 4.94 5.46 -2.58
N TYR A 167 3.77 5.49 -3.22
CA TYR A 167 2.49 5.37 -2.54
C TYR A 167 1.50 4.49 -3.29
N VAL A 168 0.58 3.91 -2.54
CA VAL A 168 -0.66 3.31 -3.05
C VAL A 168 -1.84 3.78 -2.22
N THR A 169 -2.97 4.06 -2.86
CA THR A 169 -4.26 4.21 -2.20
C THR A 169 -5.07 2.95 -2.46
N ILE A 170 -5.61 2.35 -1.40
CA ILE A 170 -6.44 1.15 -1.48
C ILE A 170 -7.92 1.50 -1.37
N ASP A 171 -8.78 0.54 -1.67
CA ASP A 171 -10.22 0.67 -1.49
C ASP A 171 -10.58 1.12 -0.05
N GLY A 172 -11.52 2.04 0.09
CA GLY A 172 -11.79 2.75 1.35
C GLY A 172 -10.88 3.96 1.63
N GLY A 173 -9.93 4.30 0.74
CA GLY A 173 -9.22 5.59 0.72
C GLY A 173 -7.96 5.65 1.59
N THR A 174 -7.58 4.57 2.28
CA THR A 174 -6.32 4.53 3.03
C THR A 174 -5.14 4.61 2.06
N THR A 175 -4.15 5.45 2.38
CA THR A 175 -2.91 5.58 1.61
C THR A 175 -1.75 4.97 2.40
N ILE A 176 -0.99 4.12 1.73
CA ILE A 176 0.21 3.44 2.24
C ILE A 176 1.40 4.04 1.50
N TYR A 177 2.48 4.29 2.23
CA TYR A 177 3.73 4.82 1.67
C TYR A 177 4.85 3.82 1.90
N GLY A 178 5.74 3.72 0.92
CA GLY A 178 7.00 2.98 1.05
C GLY A 178 8.01 3.76 1.88
N ASP A 179 9.22 3.22 1.95
CA ASP A 179 10.35 3.91 2.56
C ASP A 179 10.68 5.23 1.86
N GLU A 180 11.40 6.10 2.55
CA GLU A 180 11.85 7.37 2.00
C GLU A 180 13.21 7.24 1.35
N GLU A 181 13.31 7.74 0.13
CA GLU A 181 14.56 7.89 -0.60
C GLU A 181 14.84 9.38 -0.83
N GLU A 182 16.11 9.73 -1.02
CA GLU A 182 16.52 11.08 -1.38
C GLU A 182 17.32 11.11 -2.69
N PHE A 183 17.16 12.21 -3.43
CA PHE A 183 17.98 12.49 -4.60
C PHE A 183 18.23 13.98 -4.74
N THR A 184 19.33 14.34 -5.42
CA THR A 184 19.68 15.76 -5.66
C THR A 184 19.75 16.02 -7.15
N THR A 185 19.00 17.02 -7.61
CA THR A 185 18.98 17.42 -9.02
C THR A 185 20.33 17.97 -9.48
N SER A 186 20.61 17.80 -10.77
CA SER A 186 21.81 18.40 -11.36
C SER A 186 21.81 19.92 -11.20
N ALA A 187 22.92 20.48 -10.72
CA ALA A 187 23.09 21.93 -10.63
C ALA A 187 23.24 22.57 -12.02
N ALA A 188 22.91 23.86 -12.13
CA ALA A 188 23.22 24.63 -13.33
C ALA A 188 24.75 24.70 -13.51
N LYS A 189 25.28 24.09 -14.57
CA LYS A 189 26.68 24.31 -14.97
C LYS A 189 26.77 25.69 -15.62
N TYR A 190 27.20 26.70 -14.87
CA TYR A 190 27.68 27.93 -15.47
C TYR A 190 29.02 27.64 -16.14
N ARG A 191 29.01 27.50 -17.47
CA ARG A 191 30.25 27.46 -18.25
C ARG A 191 30.81 28.88 -18.31
N PHE A 192 31.89 29.14 -17.57
CA PHE A 192 32.76 30.27 -17.88
C PHE A 192 33.46 29.95 -19.19
N ASN A 193 33.22 30.76 -20.21
CA ASN A 193 33.91 30.65 -21.49
C ASN A 193 35.28 31.31 -21.30
N PRO A 194 36.41 30.57 -21.27
CA PRO A 194 37.73 31.18 -21.12
C PRO A 194 38.02 31.96 -22.41
N GLY A 195 37.86 33.29 -22.35
CA GLY A 195 37.97 34.19 -23.50
C GLY A 195 36.74 35.07 -23.77
N GLY A 196 35.62 34.88 -23.05
CA GLY A 196 34.46 35.77 -23.13
C GLY A 196 34.44 36.82 -22.01
N TYR A 197 34.03 38.05 -22.32
CA TYR A 197 33.73 39.06 -21.30
C TYR A 197 32.24 39.00 -20.94
N TYR A 198 31.94 38.95 -19.64
CA TYR A 198 30.57 38.99 -19.12
C TYR A 198 30.24 40.40 -18.65
N LYS A 199 29.18 41.00 -19.18
CA LYS A 199 28.69 42.31 -18.73
C LYS A 199 27.71 42.11 -17.57
N PHE A 200 28.18 42.33 -16.34
CA PHE A 200 27.29 42.44 -15.20
C PHE A 200 26.48 43.75 -15.29
N LYS A 201 25.15 43.67 -15.13
CA LYS A 201 24.30 44.83 -14.83
C LYS A 201 24.02 44.83 -13.33
N GLY A 202 24.66 45.73 -12.59
CA GLY A 202 24.50 45.86 -11.14
C GLY A 202 25.83 46.09 -10.43
N SER A 203 25.78 46.20 -9.11
CA SER A 203 26.95 46.45 -8.26
C SER A 203 27.61 45.12 -7.87
N PHE A 204 28.92 45.00 -8.10
CA PHE A 204 29.73 43.85 -7.68
C PHE A 204 30.66 44.29 -6.54
N LYS A 205 30.64 43.59 -5.40
CA LYS A 205 31.53 43.84 -4.24
C LYS A 205 32.38 42.60 -3.97
N PHE A 206 33.68 42.80 -3.82
CA PHE A 206 34.57 41.81 -3.21
C PHE A 206 34.69 42.12 -1.71
N TYR A 207 34.81 41.07 -0.90
CA TYR A 207 35.29 41.16 0.49
C TYR A 207 36.77 40.77 0.51
#